data_AF-A0A8T1Q9P5-F1
#
_entry.id   AF-A0A8T1Q9P5-F1
#
_cell.length_a   1.000
_cell.length_b   1.000
_cell.length_c   1.000
_cell.angle_alpha   90.00
_cell.angle_beta   90.00
_cell.angle_gamma   90.00
#
_symmetry.space_group_name_H-M   'P 1'
#
loop_
_entity.id
_entity.type
_entity.pdbx_description
1 polymer ?
#
loop_
_entity_poly.entity_id
_entity_poly.type
_entity_poly.pdbx_seq_one_letter_code
_entity_poly.pdbx_strand_id
1 'polypeptide(L)'
;MEKQSEVVVFGTWASSYCKRVEMALALKGIPYEYIEEDLTNKSKLLLHYNPVHKKVPILVHNGKSIAESLVILEYINDCWKHAPKLLPDDPYLRAKLRFWANFYDQKLKVSTTQIIMSRGEERENEQSKISAKCLRCLRMESKRIFLQNFLVLTARTWGFSILL
;
A
#
# COMPACT_ATOMS: atom_id res chain seq x y z
N MET A 1 29.09 19.78 -3.33
CA MET A 1 27.70 19.91 -2.83
C MET A 1 26.87 18.87 -3.53
N GLU A 2 26.38 17.86 -2.82
CA GLU A 2 25.43 16.90 -3.39
C GLU A 2 24.17 17.66 -3.79
N LYS A 3 23.79 17.56 -5.06
CA LYS A 3 22.55 18.15 -5.56
C LYS A 3 21.40 17.48 -4.81
N GLN A 4 20.73 18.22 -3.94
CA GLN A 4 19.56 17.72 -3.22
C GLN A 4 18.55 17.23 -4.27
N SER A 5 18.17 15.96 -4.17
CA SER A 5 17.26 15.34 -5.13
C SER A 5 15.89 16.00 -5.01
N GLU A 6 15.34 16.40 -6.15
CA GLU A 6 14.04 17.06 -6.20
C GLU A 6 12.96 15.99 -6.15
N VAL A 7 12.13 16.04 -5.11
CA VAL A 7 11.01 15.11 -4.90
C VAL A 7 9.74 15.92 -4.84
N VAL A 8 8.82 15.65 -5.75
CA VAL A 8 7.51 16.32 -5.84
C VAL A 8 6.42 15.26 -5.81
N VAL A 9 5.37 15.48 -5.02
CA VAL A 9 4.20 14.61 -4.93
C VAL A 9 2.98 15.37 -5.44
N PHE A 10 2.38 14.88 -6.52
CA PHE A 10 1.06 15.34 -6.95
C PHE A 10 -0.01 14.49 -6.26
N GLY A 11 -0.90 15.13 -5.53
CA GLY A 11 -1.86 14.45 -4.67
C GLY A 11 -3.16 15.20 -4.47
N THR A 12 -4.08 14.58 -3.74
CA THR A 12 -5.17 15.33 -3.10
C THR A 12 -5.28 14.95 -1.64
N TRP A 13 -5.53 15.93 -0.78
CA TRP A 13 -5.56 15.76 0.67
C TRP A 13 -6.49 14.64 1.15
N ALA A 14 -7.60 14.40 0.43
CA ALA A 14 -8.61 13.39 0.77
C ALA A 14 -8.23 11.96 0.33
N SER A 15 -7.17 11.80 -0.46
CA SER A 15 -6.79 10.50 -1.01
C SER A 15 -5.92 9.69 -0.05
N SER A 16 -6.43 8.53 0.39
CA SER A 16 -5.63 7.61 1.20
C SER A 16 -4.43 7.02 0.46
N TYR A 17 -4.47 6.98 -0.88
CA TYR A 17 -3.32 6.57 -1.67
C TYR A 17 -2.20 7.61 -1.62
N CYS A 18 -2.54 8.91 -1.58
CA CYS A 18 -1.57 9.99 -1.40
C CYS A 18 -0.99 9.96 0.01
N LYS A 19 -1.84 9.82 1.03
CA LYS A 19 -1.40 9.71 2.44
C LYS A 19 -0.42 8.56 2.67
N ARG A 20 -0.62 7.42 2.00
CA ARG A 20 0.32 6.31 2.02
C ARG A 20 1.73 6.73 1.56
N VAL A 21 1.84 7.51 0.48
CA VAL A 21 3.12 8.01 -0.04
C VAL A 21 3.72 9.05 0.90
N GLU A 22 2.92 10.01 1.37
CA GLU A 22 3.36 11.03 2.34
C GLU A 22 3.93 10.39 3.62
N MET A 23 3.26 9.36 4.16
CA MET A 23 3.74 8.62 5.33
C MET A 23 5.08 7.93 5.07
N ALA A 24 5.26 7.34 3.89
CA ALA A 24 6.52 6.68 3.55
C ALA A 24 7.68 7.66 3.41
N LEU A 25 7.45 8.82 2.78
CA LEU A 25 8.43 9.89 2.69
C LEU A 25 8.77 10.44 4.09
N ALA A 26 7.77 10.64 4.94
CA ALA A 26 7.96 11.09 6.32
C ALA A 26 8.76 10.09 7.16
N LEU A 27 8.43 8.79 7.09
CA LEU A 27 9.17 7.72 7.77
C LEU A 27 10.64 7.63 7.32
N LYS A 28 10.89 7.99 6.05
CA LYS A 28 12.23 8.03 5.48
C LYS A 28 12.95 9.36 5.72
N GLY A 29 12.28 10.37 6.29
CA GLY A 29 12.83 11.72 6.46
C GLY A 29 13.13 12.44 5.15
N ILE A 30 12.42 12.11 4.06
CA ILE A 30 12.65 12.68 2.73
C ILE A 30 11.84 13.97 2.61
N PRO A 31 12.47 15.14 2.40
CA PRO A 31 11.75 16.36 2.09
C PRO A 31 11.16 16.27 0.69
N TYR A 32 9.93 16.78 0.52
CA TYR A 32 9.25 16.80 -0.76
C TYR A 32 8.35 18.05 -0.88
N GLU A 33 8.11 18.48 -2.11
CA GLU A 33 7.06 19.45 -2.43
C GLU A 33 5.75 18.71 -2.68
N TYR A 34 4.64 19.21 -2.12
CA TYR A 34 3.32 18.65 -2.36
C TYR A 34 2.49 19.60 -3.23
N ILE A 35 2.01 19.09 -4.36
CA ILE A 35 1.14 19.81 -5.29
C ILE A 35 -0.26 19.21 -5.18
N GLU A 36 -1.19 20.01 -4.66
CA GLU A 36 -2.61 19.65 -4.60
C GLU A 36 -3.23 19.70 -6.00
N GLU A 37 -3.86 18.61 -6.41
CA GLU A 37 -4.52 18.44 -7.70
C GLU A 37 -6.04 18.48 -7.57
N ASP A 38 -6.67 19.28 -8.42
CA ASP A 38 -8.11 19.22 -8.64
C ASP A 38 -8.44 18.06 -9.58
N LEU A 39 -9.07 17.00 -9.05
CA LEU A 39 -9.42 15.83 -9.85
C LEU A 39 -10.62 16.03 -10.77
N THR A 40 -11.38 17.12 -10.59
CA THR A 40 -12.47 17.53 -11.49
C THR A 40 -11.94 18.31 -12.69
N ASN A 41 -10.86 19.08 -12.49
CA ASN A 41 -10.15 19.82 -13.53
C ASN A 41 -8.63 19.54 -13.48
N LYS A 42 -8.27 18.36 -14.00
CA LYS A 42 -6.91 17.81 -13.91
C LYS A 42 -5.86 18.70 -14.58
N SER A 43 -4.75 18.94 -13.90
CA SER A 43 -3.67 19.77 -14.45
C SER A 43 -3.00 19.14 -15.68
N LYS A 44 -2.41 19.97 -16.54
CA LYS A 44 -1.61 19.50 -17.68
C LYS A 44 -0.42 18.66 -17.22
N LEU A 45 0.16 18.98 -16.06
CA LEU A 45 1.29 18.25 -15.49
C LEU A 45 0.86 16.85 -15.03
N LEU A 46 -0.28 16.72 -14.36
CA LEU A 46 -0.83 15.42 -13.98
C LEU A 46 -1.04 14.52 -15.19
N LEU A 47 -1.63 15.07 -16.25
CA LEU A 47 -1.87 14.35 -17.51
C LEU A 47 -0.57 13.99 -18.25
N HIS A 48 0.45 14.86 -18.15
CA HIS A 48 1.78 14.59 -18.70
C HIS A 48 2.49 13.46 -17.96
N TYR A 49 2.48 13.47 -16.62
CA TYR A 49 3.22 12.52 -15.80
C TYR A 49 2.52 11.17 -15.63
N ASN A 50 1.18 11.11 -15.74
CA ASN A 50 0.40 9.86 -15.73
C ASN A 50 -0.66 9.87 -16.84
N PRO A 51 -0.25 9.76 -18.12
CA PRO A 51 -1.17 9.81 -19.26
C PRO A 51 -2.11 8.61 -19.31
N VAL A 52 -1.72 7.47 -18.73
CA VAL A 52 -2.47 6.21 -18.76
C VAL A 52 -3.66 6.24 -17.80
N HIS A 53 -3.42 6.47 -16.51
CA HIS A 53 -4.49 6.40 -15.51
C HIS A 53 -5.06 7.77 -15.15
N LYS A 54 -4.29 8.86 -15.34
CA LYS A 54 -4.72 10.22 -15.02
C LYS A 54 -5.20 10.34 -13.57
N LYS A 55 -4.50 9.68 -12.65
CA LYS A 55 -4.83 9.56 -11.21
C LYS A 55 -3.63 9.97 -10.36
N VAL A 56 -3.93 10.37 -9.13
CA VAL A 56 -2.98 10.60 -8.04
C VAL A 56 -2.94 9.39 -7.09
N PRO A 57 -1.82 9.16 -6.37
CA PRO A 57 -0.59 9.95 -6.34
C PRO A 57 0.30 9.76 -7.57
N ILE A 58 1.09 10.79 -7.87
CA ILE A 58 2.31 10.71 -8.69
C ILE A 58 3.47 11.21 -7.86
N LEU A 59 4.55 10.44 -7.80
CA LEU A 59 5.85 10.89 -7.29
C LEU A 59 6.72 11.27 -8.49
N VAL A 60 7.23 12.50 -8.52
CA VAL A 60 8.26 12.92 -9.48
C VAL A 60 9.57 13.04 -8.72
N HIS A 61 10.55 12.23 -9.11
CA HIS A 61 11.89 12.26 -8.52
C HIS A 61 12.91 12.59 -9.62
N ASN A 62 13.56 13.76 -9.50
CA ASN A 62 14.48 14.31 -10.49
C ASN A 62 13.89 14.30 -11.92
N GLY A 63 12.65 14.81 -12.05
CA GLY A 63 11.93 14.91 -13.32
C GLY A 63 11.34 13.61 -13.86
N LYS A 64 11.54 12.47 -13.18
CA LYS A 64 10.98 11.16 -13.60
C LYS A 64 9.75 10.84 -12.75
N SER A 65 8.61 10.59 -13.40
CA SER A 65 7.37 10.26 -12.71
C SER A 65 7.21 8.77 -12.44
N ILE A 66 6.62 8.46 -11.28
CA ILE A 66 6.18 7.13 -10.85
C ILE A 66 4.73 7.27 -10.40
N ALA A 67 3.85 6.46 -10.97
CA ALA A 67 2.43 6.37 -10.59
C ALA A 67 2.17 5.08 -9.80
N GLU A 68 0.96 4.98 -9.24
CA GLU A 68 0.49 3.88 -8.39
C GLU A 68 1.15 3.84 -7.00
N SER A 69 0.36 4.08 -5.95
CA SER A 69 0.88 4.28 -4.60
C SER A 69 1.75 3.12 -4.07
N LEU A 70 1.41 1.86 -4.37
CA LEU A 70 2.23 0.71 -3.95
C LEU A 70 3.55 0.64 -4.71
N VAL A 71 3.54 0.96 -6.01
CA VAL A 71 4.77 1.01 -6.83
C VAL A 71 5.67 2.13 -6.35
N ILE A 72 5.10 3.29 -6.02
CA ILE A 72 5.82 4.43 -5.42
C ILE A 72 6.47 4.01 -4.09
N LEU A 73 5.81 3.23 -3.24
CA LEU A 73 6.42 2.73 -1.99
C LEU A 73 7.64 1.84 -2.24
N GLU A 74 7.57 0.94 -3.22
CA GLU A 74 8.72 0.10 -3.58
C GLU A 74 9.88 0.97 -4.10
N TYR A 75 9.57 1.94 -4.95
CA TYR A 75 10.55 2.90 -5.45
C TYR A 75 11.23 3.68 -4.31
N ILE A 76 10.45 4.21 -3.35
CA ILE A 76 10.99 4.90 -2.18
C ILE A 76 11.87 3.97 -1.34
N ASN A 77 11.45 2.72 -1.14
CA ASN A 77 12.22 1.74 -0.39
C ASN A 77 13.59 1.49 -1.04
N ASP A 78 13.63 1.38 -2.37
CA ASP A 78 14.82 0.99 -3.12
C ASP A 78 15.79 2.15 -3.36
N CYS A 79 15.29 3.38 -3.51
CA CYS A 79 16.12 4.57 -3.72
C CYS A 79 16.76 5.11 -2.42
N TRP A 80 16.05 5.08 -1.29
CA TRP A 80 16.53 5.64 -0.01
C TRP A 80 16.87 4.55 1.00
N LYS A 81 17.99 3.84 0.76
CA LYS A 81 18.44 2.70 1.58
C LYS A 81 19.05 3.08 2.93
N HIS A 82 19.41 4.35 3.13
CA HIS A 82 20.00 4.86 4.37
C HIS A 82 18.96 5.07 5.50
N ALA A 83 17.67 5.09 5.16
CA ALA A 83 16.57 5.29 6.10
C ALA A 83 15.79 3.98 6.33
N PRO A 84 14.97 3.88 7.40
CA PRO A 84 14.30 2.64 7.80
C PRO A 84 13.59 1.93 6.65
N LYS A 85 13.72 0.59 6.57
CA LYS A 85 13.13 -0.18 5.48
C LYS A 85 11.61 -0.19 5.58
N LEU A 86 10.93 0.04 4.45
CA LEU A 86 9.48 -0.08 4.35
C LEU A 86 9.06 -1.55 4.16
N LEU A 87 9.96 -2.35 3.58
CA LEU A 87 9.72 -3.75 3.26
C LEU A 87 10.73 -4.67 3.97
N PRO A 88 10.31 -5.88 4.39
CA PRO A 88 11.23 -6.91 4.89
C PRO A 88 12.27 -7.32 3.83
N ASP A 89 13.45 -7.74 4.30
CA ASP A 89 14.49 -8.33 3.44
C ASP A 89 14.12 -9.72 2.94
N ASP A 90 13.44 -10.50 3.79
CA ASP A 90 13.00 -11.85 3.45
C ASP A 90 11.99 -11.82 2.28
N PRO A 91 12.27 -12.54 1.16
CA PRO A 91 11.41 -12.54 -0.01
C PRO A 91 9.98 -13.03 0.27
N TYR A 92 9.82 -14.01 1.16
CA TYR A 92 8.52 -14.58 1.49
C TYR A 92 7.66 -13.60 2.29
N LEU A 93 8.23 -12.94 3.31
CA LEU A 93 7.56 -11.89 4.08
C LEU A 93 7.22 -10.69 3.20
N ARG A 94 8.12 -10.30 2.27
CA ARG A 94 7.85 -9.24 1.29
C ARG A 94 6.68 -9.62 0.38
N ALA A 95 6.64 -10.85 -0.13
CA ALA A 95 5.53 -11.34 -0.94
C ALA A 95 4.19 -11.34 -0.17
N LYS A 96 4.19 -11.77 1.10
CA LYS A 96 3.00 -11.68 1.97
C LYS A 96 2.54 -10.24 2.17
N LEU A 97 3.46 -9.31 2.42
CA LEU A 97 3.13 -7.91 2.61
C LEU A 97 2.52 -7.30 1.33
N ARG A 98 3.10 -7.60 0.16
CA ARG A 98 2.53 -7.22 -1.15
C ARG A 98 1.13 -7.78 -1.35
N PHE A 99 0.90 -9.06 -1.01
CA PHE A 99 -0.41 -9.68 -1.09
C PHE A 99 -1.43 -8.93 -0.22
N TRP A 100 -1.10 -8.67 1.03
CA TRP A 100 -2.01 -7.99 1.96
C TRP A 100 -2.27 -6.53 1.59
N ALA A 101 -1.26 -5.80 1.12
CA ALA A 101 -1.41 -4.44 0.62
C ALA A 101 -2.34 -4.38 -0.60
N ASN A 102 -2.15 -5.28 -1.57
CA ASN A 102 -3.03 -5.38 -2.73
C ASN A 102 -4.45 -5.85 -2.34
N PHE A 103 -4.58 -6.80 -1.42
CA PHE A 103 -5.87 -7.25 -0.92
C PHE A 103 -6.65 -6.10 -0.28
N TYR A 104 -5.99 -5.27 0.55
CA TYR A 104 -6.61 -4.09 1.15
C TYR A 104 -7.16 -3.15 0.08
N ASP A 105 -6.36 -2.81 -0.93
CA ASP A 105 -6.75 -1.91 -2.00
C ASP A 105 -7.94 -2.44 -2.82
N GLN A 106 -7.93 -3.72 -3.14
CA GLN A 106 -8.97 -4.33 -3.97
C GLN A 106 -10.26 -4.65 -3.22
N LYS A 107 -10.18 -5.04 -1.94
CA LYS A 107 -11.30 -5.67 -1.23
C LYS A 107 -11.81 -4.89 -0.03
N LEU A 108 -10.98 -4.10 0.62
CA LEU A 108 -11.37 -3.35 1.82
C LEU A 108 -11.62 -1.89 1.48
N LYS A 109 -10.73 -1.25 0.73
CA LYS A 109 -10.85 0.17 0.41
C LYS A 109 -12.11 0.49 -0.38
N VAL A 110 -12.44 -0.30 -1.40
CA VAL A 110 -13.67 -0.14 -2.19
C VAL A 110 -14.91 -0.15 -1.29
N SER A 111 -14.96 -1.10 -0.36
CA SER A 111 -16.08 -1.21 0.56
C SER A 111 -16.09 -0.07 1.60
N THR A 112 -14.93 0.39 2.09
CA THR A 112 -14.87 1.53 3.01
C THR A 112 -15.35 2.83 2.36
N THR A 113 -15.06 3.04 1.08
CA THR A 113 -15.62 4.20 0.34
C THR A 113 -17.14 4.13 0.29
N GLN A 114 -17.75 2.95 0.13
CA GLN A 114 -19.20 2.78 0.16
C GLN A 114 -19.80 3.18 1.51
N ILE A 115 -19.15 2.81 2.63
CA ILE A 115 -19.57 3.23 3.98
C ILE A 115 -19.50 4.75 4.16
N ILE A 116 -18.44 5.38 3.66
CA ILE A 116 -18.26 6.84 3.78
C ILE A 116 -19.38 7.58 3.03
N MET A 117 -19.83 7.02 1.92
CA MET A 117 -20.87 7.61 1.07
C MET A 117 -22.30 7.27 1.51
N SER A 118 -22.50 6.19 2.29
CA SER A 118 -23.82 5.76 2.76
C SER A 118 -24.27 6.46 4.04
N ARG A 119 -25.57 6.40 4.33
CA ARG A 119 -26.22 7.07 5.48
C ARG A 119 -27.17 6.12 6.20
N GLY A 120 -27.43 6.37 7.49
CA GLY A 120 -28.41 5.63 8.29
C GLY A 120 -28.13 4.12 8.33
N GLU A 121 -29.18 3.30 8.29
CA GLU A 121 -29.12 1.83 8.37
C GLU A 121 -28.24 1.19 7.29
N GLU A 122 -28.16 1.80 6.09
CA GLU A 122 -27.29 1.30 5.01
C GLU A 122 -25.81 1.33 5.42
N ARG A 123 -25.40 2.37 6.15
CA ARG A 123 -24.02 2.50 6.66
C ARG A 123 -23.70 1.42 7.68
N GLU A 124 -24.60 1.15 8.62
CA GLU A 124 -24.42 0.13 9.65
C GLU A 124 -24.34 -1.28 9.06
N ASN A 125 -25.16 -1.54 8.04
CA ASN A 125 -25.15 -2.80 7.29
C ASN A 125 -23.84 -2.98 6.52
N GLU A 126 -23.37 -1.97 5.78
CA GLU A 126 -22.10 -2.04 5.06
C GLU A 126 -20.90 -2.16 6.02
N GLN A 127 -20.93 -1.46 7.16
CA GLN A 127 -19.92 -1.58 8.20
C GLN A 127 -19.85 -3.00 8.78
N SER A 128 -20.99 -3.62 9.04
CA SER A 128 -21.08 -5.00 9.50
C SER A 128 -20.54 -5.99 8.47
N LYS A 129 -20.87 -5.79 7.18
CA LYS A 129 -20.34 -6.62 6.08
C LYS A 129 -18.82 -6.54 5.97
N ILE A 130 -18.24 -5.34 6.03
CA ILE A 130 -16.77 -5.19 5.99
C ILE A 130 -16.13 -5.80 7.22
N SER A 131 -16.66 -5.54 8.41
CA SER A 131 -16.14 -6.10 9.66
C SER A 131 -16.11 -7.64 9.59
N ALA A 132 -17.20 -8.26 9.15
CA ALA A 132 -17.28 -9.70 8.95
C ALA A 132 -16.26 -10.22 7.91
N LYS A 133 -16.04 -9.47 6.81
CA LYS A 133 -15.05 -9.81 5.78
C LYS A 133 -13.63 -9.72 6.32
N CYS A 134 -13.28 -8.64 7.03
CA CYS A 134 -11.99 -8.47 7.71
C CYS A 134 -11.73 -9.60 8.71
N LEU A 135 -12.70 -9.91 9.58
CA LEU A 135 -12.60 -11.00 10.56
C LEU A 135 -12.39 -12.35 9.88
N ARG A 136 -13.09 -12.61 8.76
CA ARG A 136 -12.93 -13.86 8.00
C ARG A 136 -11.51 -13.97 7.41
N CYS A 137 -10.97 -12.88 6.87
CA CYS A 137 -9.60 -12.82 6.35
C CYS A 137 -8.55 -13.02 7.44
N LEU A 138 -8.68 -12.32 8.57
CA LEU A 138 -7.79 -12.49 9.73
C LEU A 138 -7.84 -13.92 10.25
N ARG A 139 -9.03 -14.51 10.33
CA ARG A 139 -9.21 -15.91 10.79
C ARG A 139 -8.60 -16.92 9.82
N MET A 140 -8.68 -16.70 8.51
CA MET A 140 -7.99 -17.55 7.53
C MET A 140 -6.47 -17.47 7.70
N GLU A 141 -5.92 -16.29 7.95
CA GLU A 141 -4.47 -16.12 8.15
C GLU A 141 -4.02 -16.76 9.46
N SER A 142 -4.76 -16.58 10.57
CA SER A 142 -4.46 -17.25 11.84
C SER A 142 -4.55 -18.78 11.71
N LYS A 143 -5.55 -19.31 11.00
CA LYS A 143 -5.63 -20.75 10.72
C LYS A 143 -4.49 -21.23 9.81
N ARG A 144 -4.08 -20.43 8.83
CA ARG A 144 -2.96 -20.76 7.95
C ARG A 144 -1.64 -20.77 8.70
N ILE A 145 -1.37 -19.77 9.55
CA ILE A 145 -0.19 -19.72 10.43
C ILE A 145 -0.21 -20.91 11.40
N PHE A 146 -1.37 -21.21 11.98
CA PHE A 146 -1.54 -22.38 12.85
C PHE A 146 -1.26 -23.68 12.10
N LEU A 147 -1.79 -23.88 10.90
CA LEU A 147 -1.56 -25.08 10.08
C LEU A 147 -0.11 -25.18 9.60
N GLN A 148 0.54 -24.06 9.24
CA GLN A 148 1.93 -24.05 8.80
C GLN A 148 2.86 -24.41 9.96
N ASN A 149 2.61 -23.86 11.16
CA ASN A 149 3.37 -24.19 12.36
C ASN A 149 3.05 -25.61 12.86
N PHE A 150 1.79 -26.06 12.75
CA PHE A 150 1.35 -27.40 13.13
C PHE A 150 1.98 -28.46 12.20
N LEU A 151 1.98 -28.25 10.88
CA LEU A 151 2.64 -29.15 9.92
C LEU A 151 4.15 -29.23 10.13
N VAL A 152 4.81 -28.10 10.44
CA VAL A 152 6.24 -28.07 10.78
C VAL A 152 6.53 -28.80 12.10
N LEU A 153 5.65 -28.65 13.11
CA LEU A 153 5.76 -29.35 14.39
C LEU A 153 5.51 -30.85 14.24
N THR A 154 4.52 -31.27 13.44
CA THR A 154 4.23 -32.69 13.19
C THR A 154 5.26 -33.35 12.29
N ALA A 155 5.86 -32.63 11.33
CA ALA A 155 6.94 -33.18 10.51
C ALA A 155 8.23 -33.41 11.34
N ARG A 156 8.51 -32.54 12.33
CA ARG A 156 9.63 -32.69 13.25
C ARG A 156 9.44 -33.78 14.29
N THR A 157 8.23 -34.02 14.77
CA THR A 157 7.95 -35.07 15.76
C THR A 157 7.92 -36.48 15.16
N TRP A 158 7.73 -36.61 13.84
CA TRP A 158 7.65 -37.91 13.14
C TRP A 158 8.77 -38.18 12.13
N GLY A 159 9.86 -37.41 12.16
CA GLY A 159 11.13 -37.78 11.50
C GLY A 159 11.14 -37.81 9.96
N PHE A 160 10.17 -37.18 9.29
CA PHE A 160 10.20 -37.09 7.82
C PHE A 160 11.00 -35.87 7.37
N SER A 161 12.10 -36.09 6.64
CA SER A 161 12.81 -35.02 5.93
C SER A 161 11.97 -34.54 4.75
N ILE A 162 11.51 -33.29 4.79
CA ILE A 162 10.91 -32.63 3.63
C ILE A 162 12.07 -32.02 2.83
N LEU A 163 12.46 -32.67 1.73
CA LEU A 163 13.22 -32.00 0.68
C LEU A 163 12.30 -30.99 0.00
N LEU A 164 12.76 -29.74 -0.08
CA LEU A 164 12.11 -28.60 -0.74
C LEU A 164 11.89 -28.85 -2.24
#